data_AF-A0A6I4RS38-F1
#
_entry.id   AF-A0A6I4RS38-F1
#
_cell.length_a   1.000
_cell.length_b   1.000
_cell.length_c   1.000
_cell.angle_alpha   90.00
_cell.angle_beta   90.00
_cell.angle_gamma   90.00
#
_symmetry.space_group_name_H-M   'P 1'
#
loop_
_entity.id
_entity.type
_entity.pdbx_description
1 polymer ?
#
loop_
_entity_poly.entity_id
_entity_poly.type
_entity_poly.pdbx_seq_one_letter_code
_entity_poly.pdbx_strand_id
1 'polypeptide(L)'
;MKKIFKISSSLVLLAGISACSSSDMDLQLTATPNGAPFSSTIQANIADIKGFIGVPNDNATPFNYTVTGDFTDLNKCQILILTSTGALMNGTSKGTTYNGRIVIDCAITGMPGPYSGTVSMSTSSGGNNYSGSIPLTIS
;
A
#
# COMPACT_ATOMS: atom_id res chain seq x y z
N MET A 1 48.69 25.48 -44.87
CA MET A 1 48.73 24.34 -43.92
C MET A 1 48.04 24.78 -42.63
N LYS A 2 46.80 24.31 -42.37
CA LYS A 2 46.00 24.66 -41.17
C LYS A 2 46.12 23.50 -40.16
N LYS A 3 46.67 23.76 -38.97
CA LYS A 3 46.67 22.78 -37.86
C LYS A 3 45.39 22.98 -37.05
N ILE A 4 44.50 21.99 -37.08
CA ILE A 4 43.31 21.94 -36.23
C ILE A 4 43.69 21.10 -35.01
N PHE A 5 43.80 21.76 -33.85
CA PHE A 5 43.90 21.09 -32.56
C PHE A 5 42.53 20.53 -32.18
N LYS A 6 42.40 19.20 -32.07
CA LYS A 6 41.25 18.55 -31.44
C LYS A 6 41.53 18.45 -29.94
N ILE A 7 40.78 19.19 -29.13
CA ILE A 7 40.74 19.04 -27.67
C ILE A 7 39.79 17.88 -27.39
N SER A 8 40.33 16.77 -26.90
CA SER A 8 39.53 15.66 -26.35
C SER A 8 39.09 16.05 -24.94
N SER A 9 37.90 16.64 -24.80
CA SER A 9 37.30 16.81 -23.48
C SER A 9 36.87 15.45 -22.97
N SER A 10 37.63 14.93 -22.00
CA SER A 10 37.30 13.77 -21.19
C SER A 10 35.91 13.92 -20.60
N LEU A 11 35.00 13.03 -21.02
CA LEU A 11 33.70 12.83 -20.41
C LEU A 11 33.94 12.25 -19.01
N VAL A 12 33.79 13.08 -17.98
CA VAL A 12 33.75 12.60 -16.59
C VAL A 12 32.44 11.84 -16.44
N LEU A 13 32.52 10.50 -16.47
CA LEU A 13 31.45 9.63 -15.99
C LEU A 13 31.24 9.95 -14.51
N LEU A 14 30.09 10.57 -14.17
CA LEU A 14 29.58 10.50 -12.81
C LEU A 14 29.24 9.03 -12.54
N ALA A 15 30.16 8.36 -11.85
CA ALA A 15 29.93 7.05 -11.27
C ALA A 15 28.69 7.11 -10.36
N GLY A 16 27.89 6.05 -10.45
CA GLY A 16 26.57 5.96 -9.84
C GLY A 16 26.58 6.26 -8.35
N ILE A 17 25.58 7.04 -7.92
CA ILE A 17 25.08 6.94 -6.56
C ILE A 17 24.52 5.52 -6.40
N SER A 18 25.35 4.62 -5.89
CA SER A 18 24.95 3.28 -5.52
C SER A 18 23.84 3.38 -4.47
N ALA A 19 22.72 2.73 -4.80
CA ALA A 19 21.70 2.22 -3.88
C ALA A 19 21.88 2.65 -2.42
N CYS A 20 21.11 3.66 -2.00
CA CYS A 20 20.76 3.77 -0.60
C CYS A 20 20.05 2.45 -0.26
N SER A 21 20.65 1.63 0.57
CA SER A 21 20.09 0.37 1.04
C SER A 21 18.73 0.64 1.68
N SER A 22 17.65 0.54 0.90
CA SER A 22 16.31 0.51 1.47
C SER A 22 16.27 -0.72 2.35
N SER A 23 16.28 -0.51 3.66
CA SER A 23 16.02 -1.61 4.59
C SER A 23 14.55 -1.94 4.43
N ASP A 24 14.24 -3.19 4.09
CA ASP A 24 12.88 -3.68 4.10
C ASP A 24 12.47 -3.82 5.57
N MET A 25 11.49 -3.01 5.97
CA MET A 25 10.97 -2.91 7.32
C MET A 25 9.63 -3.64 7.42
N ASP A 26 9.38 -4.28 8.56
CA ASP A 26 8.09 -4.91 8.81
C ASP A 26 7.00 -3.84 9.01
N LEU A 27 5.87 -4.01 8.32
CA LEU A 27 4.66 -3.22 8.51
C LEU A 27 3.64 -4.03 9.31
N GLN A 28 3.39 -3.64 10.55
CA GLN A 28 2.35 -4.29 11.34
C GLN A 28 0.97 -3.88 10.82
N LEU A 29 0.10 -4.86 10.61
CA LEU A 29 -1.30 -4.65 10.26
C LEU A 29 -2.19 -5.11 11.42
N THR A 30 -3.26 -4.38 11.66
CA THR A 30 -4.33 -4.79 12.58
C THR A 30 -5.63 -4.96 11.80
N ALA A 31 -6.45 -5.91 12.24
CA ALA A 31 -7.79 -6.11 11.73
C ALA A 31 -8.79 -5.97 12.88
N THR A 32 -9.79 -5.11 12.70
CA THR A 32 -10.81 -4.82 13.71
C THR A 32 -12.20 -5.00 13.09
N PRO A 33 -13.10 -5.76 13.72
CA PRO A 33 -14.49 -5.87 13.28
C PRO A 33 -15.13 -4.49 13.11
N ASN A 34 -15.85 -4.28 12.01
CA ASN A 34 -16.34 -2.95 11.62
C ASN A 34 -17.77 -2.66 12.12
N GLY A 35 -18.24 -3.35 13.16
CA GLY A 35 -19.59 -3.20 13.72
C GLY A 35 -20.74 -3.75 12.86
N ALA A 36 -20.51 -4.02 11.58
CA ALA A 36 -21.39 -4.75 10.68
C ALA A 36 -20.99 -6.23 10.59
N PRO A 37 -21.96 -7.16 10.40
CA PRO A 37 -21.66 -8.57 10.13
C PRO A 37 -20.74 -8.71 8.92
N PHE A 38 -19.85 -9.70 8.95
CA PHE A 38 -18.96 -10.01 7.82
C PHE A 38 -18.12 -8.81 7.30
N SER A 39 -17.82 -7.83 8.17
CA SER A 39 -17.00 -6.66 7.82
C SER A 39 -15.85 -6.43 8.81
N SER A 40 -14.68 -6.09 8.29
CA SER A 40 -13.49 -5.76 9.06
C SER A 40 -12.77 -4.55 8.45
N THR A 41 -12.31 -3.64 9.31
CA THR A 41 -11.33 -2.61 8.93
C THR A 41 -9.94 -3.19 9.11
N ILE A 42 -9.08 -3.03 8.11
CA ILE A 42 -7.65 -3.35 8.17
C ILE A 42 -6.88 -2.04 8.18
N GLN A 43 -5.95 -1.91 9.12
CA GLN A 43 -5.20 -0.69 9.36
C GLN A 43 -3.72 -1.00 9.51
N ALA A 44 -2.88 -0.34 8.74
CA ALA A 44 -1.44 -0.35 8.94
C ALA A 44 -1.07 0.49 10.16
N ASN A 45 -0.13 -0.01 10.96
CA ASN A 45 0.48 0.77 12.04
C ASN A 45 1.47 1.78 11.45
N ILE A 46 1.03 3.03 11.38
CA ILE A 46 1.78 4.13 10.78
C ILE A 46 2.82 4.76 11.73
N ALA A 47 2.77 4.44 13.03
CA ALA A 47 3.62 5.09 14.04
C ALA A 47 5.12 4.83 13.81
N ASP A 48 5.45 3.67 13.23
CA ASP A 48 6.83 3.23 12.99
C ASP A 48 7.37 3.65 11.61
N ILE A 49 6.54 4.31 10.79
CA ILE A 49 6.89 4.72 9.42
C ILE A 49 7.59 6.08 9.46
N LYS A 50 8.91 6.07 9.27
CA LYS A 50 9.70 7.30 9.16
C LYS A 50 9.26 8.12 7.95
N GLY A 51 9.00 9.41 8.17
CA GLY A 51 8.60 10.36 7.12
C GLY A 51 7.15 10.21 6.66
N PHE A 52 6.30 9.50 7.40
CA PHE A 52 4.89 9.33 7.08
C PHE A 52 4.14 10.67 7.03
N ILE A 53 3.37 10.87 5.96
CA ILE A 53 2.44 12.00 5.78
C ILE A 53 1.02 11.44 5.76
N GLY A 54 0.32 11.55 6.89
CA GLY A 54 -1.02 10.97 7.08
C GLY A 54 -2.20 11.87 6.76
N VAL A 55 -1.95 13.15 6.50
CA VAL A 55 -3.02 14.09 6.12
C VAL A 55 -3.43 13.79 4.69
N PRO A 56 -4.71 13.46 4.41
CA PRO A 56 -5.16 13.19 3.05
C PRO A 56 -4.93 14.41 2.14
N ASN A 57 -3.97 14.28 1.22
CA ASN A 57 -3.69 15.17 0.09
C ASN A 57 -2.79 14.41 -0.91
N ASP A 58 -2.42 15.06 -2.01
CA ASP A 58 -1.61 14.42 -3.07
C ASP A 58 -0.17 14.06 -2.66
N ASN A 59 0.31 14.60 -1.54
CA ASN A 59 1.62 14.27 -0.96
C ASN A 59 1.52 13.24 0.18
N ALA A 60 0.32 12.77 0.51
CA ALA A 60 0.13 11.76 1.54
C ALA A 60 0.85 10.46 1.16
N THR A 61 1.41 9.76 2.14
CA THR A 61 2.13 8.50 1.91
C THR A 61 1.13 7.43 1.45
N PRO A 62 1.22 6.95 0.19
CA PRO A 62 0.29 5.96 -0.33
C PRO A 62 0.68 4.55 0.14
N PHE A 63 -0.31 3.70 0.35
CA PHE A 63 -0.12 2.27 0.60
C PHE A 63 -0.64 1.49 -0.58
N ASN A 64 0.22 0.66 -1.17
CA ASN A 64 -0.25 -0.38 -2.06
C ASN A 64 -0.86 -1.50 -1.22
N TYR A 65 -1.96 -2.06 -1.67
CA TYR A 65 -2.57 -3.22 -1.03
C TYR A 65 -2.88 -4.30 -2.05
N THR A 66 -2.90 -5.54 -1.57
CA THR A 66 -3.42 -6.70 -2.27
C THR A 66 -4.26 -7.53 -1.31
N VAL A 67 -5.36 -8.09 -1.80
CA VAL A 67 -6.17 -9.07 -1.07
C VAL A 67 -6.25 -10.38 -1.86
N THR A 68 -6.41 -11.47 -1.14
CA THR A 68 -6.46 -12.84 -1.67
C THR A 68 -7.60 -13.64 -1.05
N GLY A 69 -7.86 -14.85 -1.54
CA GLY A 69 -8.93 -15.71 -1.03
C GLY A 69 -10.32 -15.23 -1.46
N ASP A 70 -11.30 -15.44 -0.58
CA ASP A 70 -12.70 -15.05 -0.82
C ASP A 70 -12.86 -13.55 -1.07
N PHE A 71 -11.97 -12.74 -0.50
CA PHE A 71 -11.97 -11.28 -0.65
C PHE A 71 -11.73 -10.81 -2.09
N THR A 72 -11.27 -11.69 -2.99
CA THR A 72 -11.10 -11.37 -4.41
C THR A 72 -12.38 -11.46 -5.22
N ASP A 73 -13.38 -12.19 -4.72
CA ASP A 73 -14.68 -12.32 -5.38
C ASP A 73 -15.51 -11.08 -5.06
N LEU A 74 -15.46 -10.09 -5.96
CA LEU A 74 -16.19 -8.82 -5.81
C LEU A 74 -17.72 -8.99 -5.86
N ASN A 75 -18.21 -10.18 -6.23
CA ASN A 75 -19.62 -10.48 -6.04
C ASN A 75 -19.93 -10.78 -4.59
N LYS A 76 -18.98 -11.31 -3.79
CA LYS A 76 -19.14 -11.69 -2.38
C LYS A 76 -18.72 -10.59 -1.42
N CYS A 77 -17.61 -9.92 -1.72
CA CYS A 77 -17.00 -8.93 -0.85
C CYS A 77 -16.72 -7.64 -1.62
N GLN A 78 -17.06 -6.50 -1.03
CA GLN A 78 -16.55 -5.21 -1.46
C GLN A 78 -15.31 -4.83 -0.66
N ILE A 79 -14.40 -4.11 -1.32
CA ILE A 79 -13.21 -3.54 -0.72
C ILE A 79 -13.40 -2.03 -0.76
N LEU A 80 -13.40 -1.37 0.39
CA LEU A 80 -13.44 0.09 0.45
C LEU A 80 -12.05 0.62 0.78
N ILE A 81 -11.60 1.59 -0.01
CA ILE A 81 -10.32 2.25 0.16
C ILE A 81 -10.53 3.69 0.61
N LEU A 82 -9.62 4.20 1.43
CA LEU A 82 -9.53 5.63 1.67
C LEU A 82 -8.74 6.30 0.54
N THR A 83 -9.26 7.39 -0.02
CA THR A 83 -8.62 8.19 -1.08
C THR A 83 -7.71 9.28 -0.52
N SER A 84 -6.95 9.95 -1.40
CA SER A 84 -6.15 11.13 -1.05
C SER A 84 -7.01 12.29 -0.55
N THR A 85 -8.31 12.30 -0.85
CA THR A 85 -9.26 13.30 -0.35
C THR A 85 -9.91 12.91 0.98
N GLY A 86 -9.58 11.72 1.53
CA GLY A 86 -10.17 11.19 2.75
C GLY A 86 -11.58 10.58 2.57
N ALA A 87 -12.04 10.42 1.33
CA ALA A 87 -13.30 9.74 1.03
C ALA A 87 -13.12 8.22 1.01
N LEU A 88 -14.16 7.47 1.39
CA LEU A 88 -14.22 6.03 1.16
C LEU A 88 -14.82 5.75 -0.21
N MET A 89 -14.17 4.90 -1.00
CA MET A 89 -14.63 4.50 -2.33
C MET A 89 -14.39 3.00 -2.57
N ASN A 90 -15.10 2.43 -3.55
CA ASN A 90 -14.88 1.06 -3.97
C ASN A 90 -13.49 0.90 -4.59
N GLY A 91 -12.74 -0.05 -4.05
CA GLY A 91 -11.46 -0.54 -4.57
C GLY A 91 -11.62 -1.81 -5.40
N THR A 92 -10.49 -2.44 -5.70
CA THR A 92 -10.44 -3.75 -6.36
C THR A 92 -9.59 -4.70 -5.52
N SER A 93 -9.29 -5.91 -5.98
CA SER A 93 -8.46 -6.85 -5.22
C SER A 93 -7.01 -6.37 -5.02
N LYS A 94 -6.58 -5.35 -5.77
CA LYS A 94 -5.29 -4.68 -5.60
C LYS A 94 -5.42 -3.20 -5.93
N GLY A 95 -4.59 -2.37 -5.31
CA GLY A 95 -4.57 -0.95 -5.64
C GLY A 95 -3.83 -0.14 -4.61
N THR A 96 -4.24 1.12 -4.50
CA THR A 96 -3.64 2.09 -3.57
C THR A 96 -4.69 2.60 -2.61
N THR A 97 -4.30 2.83 -1.35
CA THR A 97 -5.11 3.50 -0.35
C THR A 97 -4.26 4.49 0.46
N TYR A 98 -4.93 5.35 1.21
CA TYR A 98 -4.31 6.39 2.03
C TYR A 98 -4.56 6.11 3.51
N ASN A 99 -3.70 6.67 4.37
CA ASN A 99 -3.69 6.40 5.81
C ASN A 99 -3.54 4.90 6.15
N GLY A 100 -3.10 4.06 5.21
CA GLY A 100 -2.91 2.62 5.42
C GLY A 100 -4.19 1.86 5.77
N ARG A 101 -5.36 2.32 5.30
CA ARG A 101 -6.66 1.80 5.71
C ARG A 101 -7.46 1.22 4.54
N ILE A 102 -7.88 -0.03 4.66
CA ILE A 102 -8.95 -0.59 3.82
C ILE A 102 -10.06 -1.16 4.69
N VAL A 103 -11.25 -1.32 4.12
CA VAL A 103 -12.35 -2.07 4.73
C VAL A 103 -12.68 -3.22 3.80
N ILE A 104 -12.80 -4.43 4.36
CA ILE A 104 -13.37 -5.58 3.67
C ILE A 104 -14.78 -5.75 4.21
N ASP A 105 -15.76 -5.76 3.32
CA ASP A 105 -17.16 -5.93 3.67
C ASP A 105 -17.77 -7.00 2.77
N CYS A 106 -18.07 -8.16 3.36
CA CYS A 106 -18.69 -9.29 2.67
C CYS A 106 -20.19 -9.41 2.94
N ALA A 107 -20.81 -8.42 3.60
CA ALA A 107 -22.25 -8.41 3.88
C ALA A 107 -23.10 -8.14 2.62
N ILE A 108 -22.49 -7.73 1.51
CA ILE A 108 -23.19 -7.25 0.31
C ILE A 108 -24.06 -8.31 -0.38
N THR A 109 -23.86 -9.59 -0.09
CA THR A 109 -24.59 -10.69 -0.78
C THR A 109 -25.69 -11.35 0.02
N GLY A 110 -25.79 -11.05 1.33
CA GLY A 110 -26.64 -11.84 2.22
C GLY A 110 -26.26 -13.32 2.30
N MET A 111 -25.14 -13.75 1.69
CA MET A 111 -24.60 -15.08 1.88
C MET A 111 -23.94 -15.16 3.25
N PRO A 112 -24.17 -16.22 4.02
CA PRO A 112 -23.48 -16.40 5.28
C PRO A 112 -22.01 -16.73 5.05
N GLY A 113 -21.14 -16.19 5.91
CA GLY A 113 -19.72 -16.54 5.97
C GLY A 113 -19.46 -17.95 6.54
N PRO A 114 -18.20 -18.28 6.88
CA PRO A 114 -17.06 -17.36 6.99
C PRO A 114 -16.39 -17.05 5.64
N TYR A 115 -15.80 -15.85 5.54
CA TYR A 115 -14.98 -15.42 4.41
C TYR A 115 -13.52 -15.34 4.84
N SER A 116 -12.62 -15.96 4.10
CA SER A 116 -11.20 -16.02 4.45
C SER A 116 -10.29 -15.51 3.34
N GLY A 117 -9.18 -14.92 3.75
CA GLY A 117 -8.17 -14.40 2.82
C GLY A 117 -6.99 -13.78 3.54
N THR A 118 -6.08 -13.20 2.78
CA THR A 118 -4.95 -12.43 3.31
C THR A 118 -4.97 -11.04 2.74
N VAL A 119 -4.76 -10.04 3.59
CA VAL A 119 -4.51 -8.66 3.21
C VAL A 119 -3.02 -8.38 3.34
N SER A 120 -2.40 -7.88 2.28
CA SER A 120 -1.03 -7.39 2.32
C SER A 120 -1.01 -5.92 1.99
N MET A 121 -0.13 -5.16 2.65
CA MET A 121 0.12 -3.76 2.34
C MET A 121 1.61 -3.48 2.26
N SER A 122 1.97 -2.51 1.43
CA SER A 122 3.31 -1.97 1.37
C SER A 122 3.31 -0.47 1.11
N THR A 123 4.37 0.20 1.56
CA THR A 123 4.61 1.61 1.29
C THR A 123 6.11 1.92 1.30
N SER A 124 6.50 3.04 0.73
CA SER A 124 7.87 3.54 0.79
C SER A 124 7.86 4.95 1.38
N SER A 125 8.63 5.17 2.43
CA SER A 125 8.75 6.49 3.06
C SER A 125 10.08 6.66 3.78
N GLY A 126 10.61 7.89 3.77
CA GLY A 126 11.88 8.22 4.44
C GLY A 126 13.08 7.38 3.97
N GLY A 127 13.07 6.91 2.70
CA GLY A 127 14.11 6.06 2.12
C GLY A 127 14.03 4.57 2.49
N ASN A 128 12.98 4.14 3.20
CA ASN A 128 12.76 2.73 3.55
C ASN A 128 11.50 2.18 2.86
N ASN A 129 11.47 0.87 2.65
CA ASN A 129 10.27 0.16 2.24
C ASN A 129 9.66 -0.53 3.44
N TYR A 130 8.34 -0.51 3.54
CA TYR A 130 7.60 -1.18 4.61
C TYR A 130 6.63 -2.15 3.96
N SER A 131 6.56 -3.38 4.47
CA SER A 131 5.59 -4.36 3.96
C SER A 131 5.13 -5.31 5.06
N GLY A 132 3.90 -5.79 4.93
CA GLY A 132 3.33 -6.73 5.88
C GLY A 132 2.02 -7.32 5.39
N SER A 133 1.64 -8.42 6.01
CA SER A 133 0.45 -9.18 5.65
C SER A 133 -0.24 -9.70 6.90
N ILE A 134 -1.57 -9.76 6.84
CA ILE A 134 -2.40 -10.35 7.89
C ILE A 134 -3.41 -11.33 7.26
N PRO A 135 -3.36 -12.63 7.62
CA PRO A 135 -4.45 -13.54 7.31
C PRO A 135 -5.67 -13.17 8.16
N LEU A 136 -6.85 -13.24 7.55
CA LEU A 136 -8.11 -12.86 8.19
C LEU A 136 -9.21 -13.86 7.83
N THR A 137 -10.02 -14.19 8.81
CA THR A 137 -11.31 -14.84 8.64
C THR A 137 -12.38 -13.93 9.22
N ILE A 138 -13.40 -13.59 8.44
CA ILE A 138 -14.53 -12.76 8.85
C ILE A 138 -15.77 -13.65 8.92
N SER A 139 -16.39 -13.70 10.10
CA SER A 139 -17.52 -14.57 10.45
C SER A 139 -18.58 -13.81 11.24
#